data_AF-A0A382V8U7-F1
#
_entry.id   AF-A0A382V8U7-F1
#
_cell.length_a   1.000
_cell.length_b   1.000
_cell.length_c   1.000
_cell.angle_alpha   90.00
_cell.angle_beta   90.00
_cell.angle_gamma   90.00
#
_symmetry.space_group_name_H-M   'P 1'
#
loop_
_entity.id
_entity.type
_entity.pdbx_description
1 polymer ?
#
loop_
_entity_poly.entity_id
_entity_poly.type
_entity_poly.pdbx_seq_one_letter_code
_entity_poly.pdbx_strand_id
1 'polypeptide(L)'
;IQNIYEKNYWNYLKILNPVGQLKESETFLAAKNHFNEMKKKEVIKKDEKLSFYIYEICMNNHKQLGFLALANIEDYFSNKIKGHENTYQKRMQERADQMINIETQIGPIYMSYPDNNNIDILLKSFTINEPNYDFESFDQSHHKLWCINNVSDIKKITNILTSIKSLYIADGHHRIGAMNIISQNFRKNTKNSNDFMIAAFPTNQSQIFDYNRVVKDLNGLSEKDFLENLKLNFKISNCSKAYKPNNNKKFGMYHHGKWYSLEFIEKIQEENDILSNLDINIINNY
;
A
#
# COMPACT_ATOMS: atom_id res chain seq x y z
N ILE A 1 -18.12 -2.15 4.58
CA ILE A 1 -17.67 -0.90 5.26
C ILE A 1 -18.73 -0.39 6.24
N GLN A 2 -19.98 -0.13 5.83
CA GLN A 2 -21.04 0.39 6.71
C GLN A 2 -21.27 -0.48 7.98
N ASN A 3 -21.27 -1.80 7.83
CA ASN A 3 -21.37 -2.76 8.94
C ASN A 3 -20.20 -2.68 9.95
N ILE A 4 -18.99 -2.28 9.51
CA ILE A 4 -17.80 -2.12 10.37
C ILE A 4 -17.92 -0.84 11.21
N TYR A 5 -18.43 0.24 10.60
CA TYR A 5 -18.68 1.51 11.30
C TYR A 5 -19.68 1.35 12.45
N GLU A 6 -20.70 0.52 12.26
CA GLU A 6 -21.79 0.32 13.21
C GLU A 6 -21.44 -0.67 14.33
N LYS A 7 -20.66 -1.72 14.04
CA LYS A 7 -20.39 -2.79 15.02
C LYS A 7 -19.24 -2.51 15.99
N ASN A 8 -18.30 -1.61 15.67
CA ASN A 8 -17.11 -1.39 16.49
C ASN A 8 -16.87 0.10 16.73
N TYR A 9 -17.19 0.59 17.94
CA TYR A 9 -17.06 2.00 18.25
C TYR A 9 -15.63 2.53 18.07
N TRP A 10 -14.63 1.72 18.41
CA TRP A 10 -13.21 2.03 18.39
C TRP A 10 -12.51 1.80 17.04
N ASN A 11 -13.27 1.66 15.95
CA ASN A 11 -12.66 1.41 14.66
C ASN A 11 -11.84 2.62 14.17
N TYR A 12 -10.67 2.32 13.59
CA TYR A 12 -9.75 3.35 13.11
C TYR A 12 -10.30 4.12 11.88
N LEU A 13 -11.35 3.62 11.20
CA LEU A 13 -11.98 4.30 10.08
C LEU A 13 -12.65 5.62 10.50
N LYS A 14 -13.04 5.77 11.77
CA LYS A 14 -13.53 7.05 12.32
C LYS A 14 -12.45 8.13 12.41
N ILE A 15 -11.17 7.73 12.38
CA ILE A 15 -10.02 8.64 12.30
C ILE A 15 -9.64 8.84 10.82
N LEU A 16 -9.67 7.76 10.04
CA LEU A 16 -9.41 7.74 8.61
C LEU A 16 -10.69 8.03 7.81
N ASN A 17 -11.04 9.30 7.64
CA ASN A 17 -12.12 9.64 6.70
C ASN A 17 -11.68 9.20 5.29
N PRO A 18 -12.40 8.28 4.61
CA PRO A 18 -12.08 7.92 3.25
C PRO A 18 -12.14 9.18 2.39
N VAL A 19 -11.06 9.41 1.64
CA VAL A 19 -10.89 10.56 0.74
C VAL A 19 -12.15 10.76 -0.11
N GLY A 20 -12.74 11.96 -0.06
CA GLY A 20 -13.76 12.39 -1.01
C GLY A 20 -15.23 12.21 -0.62
N GLN A 21 -15.60 12.02 0.66
CA GLN A 21 -17.02 11.80 1.01
C GLN A 21 -17.72 12.82 1.93
N LEU A 22 -17.05 13.74 2.64
CA LEU A 22 -17.74 14.67 3.57
C LEU A 22 -17.08 16.06 3.71
N LYS A 23 -17.87 17.07 4.13
CA LYS A 23 -17.44 18.46 4.38
C LYS A 23 -16.34 18.52 5.46
N GLU A 24 -15.24 19.20 5.15
CA GLU A 24 -13.91 18.96 5.77
C GLU A 24 -13.78 19.32 7.27
N SER A 25 -14.27 20.46 7.74
CA SER A 25 -13.91 20.96 9.09
C SER A 25 -14.51 20.15 10.25
N GLU A 26 -15.78 19.77 10.18
CA GLU A 26 -16.45 18.98 11.22
C GLU A 26 -15.85 17.56 11.31
N THR A 27 -15.35 17.04 10.19
CA THR A 27 -14.75 15.69 10.14
C THR A 27 -13.38 15.65 10.81
N PHE A 28 -12.54 16.67 10.65
CA PHE A 28 -11.24 16.73 11.33
C PHE A 28 -11.40 16.85 12.85
N LEU A 29 -12.31 17.71 13.32
CA LEU A 29 -12.57 17.84 14.75
C LEU A 29 -13.11 16.53 15.35
N ALA A 30 -14.06 15.88 14.66
CA ALA A 30 -14.58 14.59 15.08
C ALA A 30 -13.48 13.51 15.14
N ALA A 31 -12.63 13.42 14.12
CA ALA A 31 -11.50 12.49 14.08
C ALA A 31 -10.51 12.74 15.23
N LYS A 32 -10.17 14.01 15.49
CA LYS A 32 -9.27 14.40 16.59
C LYS A 32 -9.86 14.05 17.96
N ASN A 33 -11.15 14.35 18.16
CA ASN A 33 -11.85 14.02 19.40
C ASN A 33 -11.91 12.50 19.63
N HIS A 34 -12.25 11.73 18.61
CA HIS A 34 -12.29 10.28 18.70
C HIS A 34 -10.90 9.69 18.99
N PHE A 35 -9.85 10.17 18.31
CA PHE A 35 -8.47 9.76 18.59
C PHE A 35 -8.02 10.10 20.03
N ASN A 36 -8.39 11.28 20.52
CA ASN A 36 -8.11 11.68 21.90
C ASN A 36 -8.87 10.83 22.92
N GLU A 37 -10.11 10.44 22.60
CA GLU A 37 -10.88 9.52 23.41
C GLU A 37 -10.24 8.12 23.46
N MET A 38 -9.79 7.59 22.32
CA MET A 38 -9.06 6.31 22.27
C MET A 38 -7.81 6.33 23.15
N LYS A 39 -7.05 7.44 23.15
CA LYS A 39 -5.90 7.64 24.05
C LYS A 39 -6.33 7.66 25.52
N LYS A 40 -7.36 8.46 25.85
CA LYS A 40 -7.87 8.59 27.23
C LYS A 40 -8.40 7.28 27.80
N LYS A 41 -8.95 6.42 26.95
CA LYS A 41 -9.51 5.11 27.30
C LYS A 41 -8.50 3.96 27.15
N GLU A 42 -7.24 4.27 26.86
CA GLU A 42 -6.15 3.29 26.68
C GLU A 42 -6.44 2.23 25.59
N VAL A 43 -7.31 2.56 24.63
CA VAL A 43 -7.57 1.72 23.44
C VAL A 43 -6.36 1.74 22.51
N ILE A 44 -5.65 2.87 22.48
CA ILE A 44 -4.34 3.00 21.85
C ILE A 44 -3.36 3.54 22.87
N LYS A 45 -2.14 3.01 22.83
CA LYS A 45 -1.05 3.40 23.72
C LYS A 45 0.23 3.59 22.91
N LYS A 46 1.02 4.59 23.32
CA LYS A 46 2.36 4.81 22.78
C LYS A 46 3.34 3.92 23.53
N ASP A 47 4.17 3.20 22.78
CA ASP A 47 5.26 2.44 23.38
C ASP A 47 6.31 3.34 24.03
N GLU A 48 6.83 2.88 25.17
CA GLU A 48 7.80 3.64 25.98
C GLU A 48 9.23 3.58 25.40
N LYS A 49 9.52 2.55 24.61
CA LYS A 49 10.83 2.28 24.04
C LYS A 49 10.75 2.20 22.52
N LEU A 50 11.74 2.79 21.86
CA LEU A 50 11.93 2.60 20.42
C LEU A 50 12.19 1.11 20.15
N SER A 51 11.41 0.54 19.24
CA SER A 51 11.37 -0.90 19.00
C SER A 51 11.26 -1.18 17.50
N PHE A 52 11.81 -2.32 17.08
CA PHE A 52 11.38 -2.97 15.84
C PHE A 52 10.21 -3.90 16.15
N TYR A 53 9.39 -4.20 15.15
CA TYR A 53 8.38 -5.24 15.27
C TYR A 53 8.64 -6.24 14.16
N ILE A 54 8.81 -7.51 14.50
CA ILE A 54 8.67 -8.55 13.49
C ILE A 54 7.18 -8.72 13.26
N TYR A 55 6.74 -8.72 12.02
CA TYR A 55 5.34 -8.68 11.67
C TYR A 55 4.99 -9.82 10.73
N GLU A 56 4.07 -10.66 11.18
CA GLU A 56 3.47 -11.70 10.39
C GLU A 56 2.02 -11.35 10.09
N ILE A 57 1.65 -11.50 8.82
CA ILE A 57 0.26 -11.43 8.38
C ILE A 57 -0.07 -12.72 7.62
N CYS A 58 -1.19 -13.34 7.97
CA CYS A 58 -1.71 -14.50 7.30
C CYS A 58 -3.14 -14.20 6.81
N MET A 59 -3.43 -14.49 5.56
CA MET A 59 -4.78 -14.41 5.01
C MET A 59 -5.03 -15.66 4.17
N ASN A 60 -6.04 -16.44 4.53
CA ASN A 60 -6.29 -17.77 3.96
C ASN A 60 -5.03 -18.67 4.08
N ASN A 61 -4.49 -19.14 2.96
CA ASN A 61 -3.28 -19.97 2.90
C ASN A 61 -2.02 -19.16 2.58
N HIS A 62 -2.11 -17.83 2.51
CA HIS A 62 -0.99 -16.96 2.20
C HIS A 62 -0.45 -16.30 3.46
N LYS A 63 0.86 -16.40 3.67
CA LYS A 63 1.55 -15.90 4.85
C LYS A 63 2.75 -15.07 4.43
N GLN A 64 2.92 -13.94 5.10
CA GLN A 64 4.07 -13.05 4.94
C GLN A 64 4.70 -12.79 6.31
N LEU A 65 6.02 -12.83 6.38
CA LEU A 65 6.82 -12.49 7.54
C LEU A 65 7.81 -11.38 7.16
N GLY A 66 7.67 -10.25 7.82
CA GLY A 66 8.42 -9.04 7.54
C GLY A 66 8.70 -8.27 8.83
N PHE A 67 8.83 -6.96 8.71
CA PHE A 67 9.09 -6.10 9.85
C PHE A 67 8.39 -4.75 9.73
N LEU A 68 8.05 -4.17 10.88
CA LEU A 68 7.72 -2.75 11.04
C LEU A 68 8.94 -2.00 11.56
N ALA A 69 9.22 -0.87 10.93
CA ALA A 69 10.33 0.00 11.28
C ALA A 69 10.02 1.45 10.94
N LEU A 70 10.87 2.36 11.42
CA LEU A 70 10.94 3.72 10.90
C LEU A 70 11.96 3.77 9.77
N ALA A 71 11.56 4.32 8.64
CA ALA A 71 12.43 4.70 7.53
C ALA A 71 12.54 6.23 7.47
N ASN A 72 13.60 6.75 6.87
CA ASN A 72 13.79 8.19 6.73
C ASN A 72 13.38 8.67 5.33
N ILE A 73 12.71 9.81 5.23
CA ILE A 73 12.26 10.40 3.96
C ILE A 73 13.43 10.71 3.01
N GLU A 74 14.64 10.90 3.52
CA GLU A 74 15.84 11.04 2.70
C GLU A 74 16.18 9.76 1.90
N ASP A 75 15.80 8.58 2.37
CA ASP A 75 15.98 7.34 1.61
C ASP A 75 15.05 7.27 0.38
N TYR A 76 13.93 8.01 0.40
CA TYR A 76 13.09 8.21 -0.79
C TYR A 76 13.77 9.15 -1.80
N PHE A 77 14.29 10.29 -1.35
CA PHE A 77 14.98 11.23 -2.24
C PHE A 77 16.30 10.72 -2.80
N SER A 78 17.00 9.86 -2.05
CA SER A 78 18.22 9.18 -2.52
C SER A 78 17.95 7.90 -3.33
N ASN A 79 16.69 7.65 -3.71
CA ASN A 79 16.27 6.54 -4.56
C ASN A 79 16.55 5.13 -4.00
N LYS A 80 16.72 4.99 -2.69
CA LYS A 80 16.72 3.69 -2.00
C LYS A 80 15.31 3.18 -1.79
N ILE A 81 14.35 4.07 -1.53
CA ILE A 81 12.92 3.77 -1.50
C ILE A 81 12.31 4.20 -2.82
N LYS A 82 11.74 3.25 -3.57
CA LYS A 82 11.32 3.42 -4.97
C LYS A 82 9.81 3.34 -5.10
N GLY A 83 9.21 4.36 -5.69
CA GLY A 83 7.80 4.36 -6.11
C GLY A 83 7.63 3.82 -7.53
N HIS A 84 6.41 3.42 -7.86
CA HIS A 84 6.03 2.92 -9.19
C HIS A 84 4.72 3.53 -9.73
N GLU A 85 4.16 4.52 -9.02
CA GLU A 85 2.94 5.24 -9.40
C GLU A 85 3.11 6.74 -9.22
N ASN A 86 2.37 7.52 -10.02
CA ASN A 86 2.26 8.96 -9.85
C ASN A 86 1.41 9.31 -8.63
N THR A 87 1.85 10.30 -7.86
CA THR A 87 1.10 10.83 -6.72
C THR A 87 0.36 12.11 -7.08
N TYR A 88 -0.92 12.20 -6.70
CA TYR A 88 -1.71 13.42 -6.91
C TYR A 88 -1.56 14.39 -5.74
N GLN A 89 -1.17 15.64 -6.02
CA GLN A 89 -0.90 16.65 -4.99
C GLN A 89 -2.04 16.84 -3.99
N LYS A 90 -3.29 16.92 -4.49
CA LYS A 90 -4.47 17.02 -3.63
C LYS A 90 -4.57 15.89 -2.61
N ARG A 91 -4.38 14.64 -3.06
CA ARG A 91 -4.42 13.44 -2.18
C ARG A 91 -3.26 13.41 -1.20
N MET A 92 -2.08 13.90 -1.57
CA MET A 92 -0.94 14.02 -0.65
C MET A 92 -1.25 15.04 0.47
N GLN A 93 -1.80 16.20 0.11
CA GLN A 93 -2.15 17.25 1.08
C GLN A 93 -3.25 16.78 2.04
N GLU A 94 -4.33 16.19 1.53
CA GLU A 94 -5.42 15.65 2.35
C GLU A 94 -4.90 14.64 3.39
N ARG A 95 -3.95 13.77 3.01
CA ARG A 95 -3.32 12.82 3.92
C ARG A 95 -2.41 13.50 4.94
N ALA A 96 -1.67 14.54 4.54
CA ALA A 96 -0.84 15.32 5.46
C ALA A 96 -1.71 16.02 6.51
N ASP A 97 -2.80 16.68 6.09
CA ASP A 97 -3.72 17.38 6.97
C ASP A 97 -4.37 16.43 8.00
N GLN A 98 -4.74 15.20 7.58
CA GLN A 98 -5.22 14.16 8.49
C GLN A 98 -4.20 13.83 9.60
N MET A 99 -2.95 13.57 9.22
CA MET A 99 -1.90 13.21 10.17
C MET A 99 -1.51 14.38 11.08
N ILE A 100 -1.47 15.60 10.54
CA ILE A 100 -1.19 16.83 11.29
C ILE A 100 -2.30 17.09 12.31
N ASN A 101 -3.57 16.94 11.92
CA ASN A 101 -4.72 17.20 12.78
C ASN A 101 -4.70 16.36 14.08
N ILE A 102 -4.30 15.08 13.97
CA ILE A 102 -4.21 14.16 15.12
C ILE A 102 -2.79 14.03 15.69
N GLU A 103 -1.81 14.72 15.10
CA GLU A 103 -0.39 14.68 15.47
C GLU A 103 0.19 13.25 15.49
N THR A 104 -0.21 12.42 14.53
CA THR A 104 0.16 11.00 14.48
C THR A 104 0.13 10.48 13.03
N GLN A 105 1.15 9.69 12.67
CA GLN A 105 1.16 8.99 11.38
C GLN A 105 0.17 7.85 11.37
N ILE A 106 -0.46 7.64 10.22
CA ILE A 106 -1.51 6.65 10.07
C ILE A 106 -1.18 5.67 8.97
N GLY A 107 -1.18 4.39 9.33
CA GLY A 107 -1.04 3.28 8.39
C GLY A 107 0.39 3.15 7.87
N PRO A 108 1.11 2.06 8.17
CA PRO A 108 2.46 1.86 7.66
C PRO A 108 2.46 1.79 6.13
N ILE A 109 3.45 2.39 5.48
CA ILE A 109 3.64 2.24 4.03
C ILE A 109 4.06 0.80 3.76
N TYR A 110 3.30 0.10 2.94
CA TYR A 110 3.63 -1.28 2.59
C TYR A 110 4.76 -1.26 1.57
N MET A 111 5.87 -1.90 1.92
CA MET A 111 7.04 -2.04 1.09
C MET A 111 7.39 -3.50 0.83
N SER A 112 8.02 -3.76 -0.30
CA SER A 112 8.67 -5.01 -0.62
C SER A 112 10.19 -4.84 -0.74
N TYR A 113 10.96 -5.87 -0.40
CA TYR A 113 12.41 -5.92 -0.62
C TYR A 113 12.82 -7.26 -1.25
N PRO A 114 13.93 -7.31 -2.02
CA PRO A 114 14.43 -8.56 -2.57
C PRO A 114 14.68 -9.59 -1.46
N ASP A 115 14.18 -10.81 -1.63
CA ASP A 115 14.34 -11.87 -0.65
C ASP A 115 15.81 -12.16 -0.34
N ASN A 116 16.09 -12.42 0.94
CA ASN A 116 17.44 -12.62 1.45
C ASN A 116 17.41 -13.62 2.61
N ASN A 117 18.10 -14.74 2.46
CA ASN A 117 18.13 -15.83 3.44
C ASN A 117 18.60 -15.37 4.82
N ASN A 118 19.55 -14.44 4.92
CA ASN A 118 20.04 -13.95 6.21
C ASN A 118 18.96 -13.15 6.94
N ILE A 119 18.17 -12.36 6.20
CA ILE A 119 17.03 -11.62 6.77
C ILE A 119 15.95 -12.62 7.19
N ASP A 120 15.60 -13.58 6.35
CA ASP A 120 14.59 -14.60 6.66
C ASP A 120 14.94 -15.42 7.92
N ILE A 121 16.18 -15.90 8.03
CA ILE A 121 16.67 -16.61 9.22
C ILE A 121 16.59 -15.73 10.46
N LEU A 122 17.02 -14.46 10.36
CA LEU A 122 16.95 -13.51 11.46
C LEU A 122 15.49 -13.30 11.92
N LEU A 123 14.58 -12.99 11.01
CA LEU A 123 13.17 -12.73 11.35
C LEU A 123 12.54 -13.96 12.02
N LYS A 124 12.74 -15.15 11.45
CA LYS A 124 12.24 -16.42 12.01
C LYS A 124 12.82 -16.74 13.39
N SER A 125 14.05 -16.32 13.68
CA SER A 125 14.64 -16.53 15.01
C SER A 125 13.86 -15.83 16.13
N PHE A 126 13.19 -14.70 15.83
CA PHE A 126 12.37 -13.98 16.79
C PHE A 126 10.98 -14.59 16.97
N THR A 127 10.50 -15.37 15.98
CA THR A 127 9.18 -16.01 16.02
C THR A 127 9.15 -17.33 16.78
N ILE A 128 10.27 -17.73 17.40
CA ILE A 128 10.34 -18.92 18.28
C ILE A 128 9.56 -18.67 19.58
N ASN A 129 9.57 -17.43 20.06
CA ASN A 129 8.80 -17.02 21.24
C ASN A 129 7.35 -16.69 20.85
N GLU A 130 6.46 -16.66 21.85
CA GLU A 130 5.10 -16.18 21.62
C GLU A 130 5.08 -14.71 21.18
N PRO A 131 4.19 -14.35 20.25
CA PRO A 131 4.02 -12.96 19.83
C PRO A 131 3.47 -12.10 20.96
N ASN A 132 3.86 -10.81 20.99
CA ASN A 132 3.31 -9.83 21.92
C ASN A 132 1.88 -9.43 21.56
N TYR A 133 1.55 -9.47 20.26
CA TYR A 133 0.23 -9.21 19.74
C TYR A 133 -0.17 -10.35 18.80
N ASP A 134 -1.34 -10.93 19.01
CA ASP A 134 -1.89 -12.03 18.23
C ASP A 134 -3.41 -11.80 18.10
N PHE A 135 -3.88 -11.39 16.92
CA PHE A 135 -5.28 -11.01 16.73
C PHE A 135 -5.76 -11.17 15.29
N GLU A 136 -7.04 -11.50 15.14
CA GLU A 136 -7.73 -11.54 13.85
C GLU A 136 -8.38 -10.18 13.55
N SER A 137 -8.23 -9.71 12.31
CA SER A 137 -8.85 -8.48 11.80
C SER A 137 -10.24 -8.77 11.20
N PHE A 138 -11.00 -7.71 10.87
CA PHE A 138 -12.36 -7.83 10.33
C PHE A 138 -12.44 -8.50 8.95
N ASP A 139 -11.33 -8.55 8.22
CA ASP A 139 -11.17 -9.22 6.94
C ASP A 139 -10.67 -10.66 7.07
N GLN A 140 -10.68 -11.22 8.29
CA GLN A 140 -10.20 -12.56 8.62
C GLN A 140 -8.69 -12.76 8.41
N SER A 141 -7.94 -11.66 8.21
CA SER A 141 -6.49 -11.73 8.26
C SER A 141 -6.02 -11.85 9.71
N HIS A 142 -5.05 -12.72 9.94
CA HIS A 142 -4.45 -12.98 11.24
C HIS A 142 -3.11 -12.25 11.33
N HIS A 143 -2.97 -11.40 12.34
CA HIS A 143 -1.81 -10.57 12.56
C HIS A 143 -1.05 -11.02 13.81
N LYS A 144 0.26 -11.18 13.68
CA LYS A 144 1.15 -11.42 14.81
C LYS A 144 2.32 -10.46 14.81
N LEU A 145 2.63 -9.89 15.97
CA LEU A 145 3.77 -8.98 16.12
C LEU A 145 4.64 -9.37 17.31
N TRP A 146 5.96 -9.36 17.09
CA TRP A 146 6.97 -9.54 18.12
C TRP A 146 7.73 -8.23 18.32
N CYS A 147 7.62 -7.65 19.51
CA CYS A 147 8.23 -6.38 19.88
C CYS A 147 9.70 -6.59 20.27
N ILE A 148 10.61 -6.05 19.47
CA ILE A 148 12.05 -6.16 19.69
C ILE A 148 12.58 -4.83 20.21
N ASN A 149 12.80 -4.77 21.52
CA ASN A 149 13.24 -3.57 22.22
C ASN A 149 14.58 -3.72 22.97
N ASN A 150 15.21 -4.91 22.92
CA ASN A 150 16.51 -5.12 23.54
C ASN A 150 17.64 -4.59 22.63
N VAL A 151 18.66 -3.99 23.25
CA VAL A 151 19.70 -3.24 22.52
C VAL A 151 20.54 -4.13 21.61
N SER A 152 20.83 -5.36 22.02
CA SER A 152 21.65 -6.30 21.22
C SER A 152 20.93 -6.73 19.94
N ASP A 153 19.64 -7.03 20.01
CA ASP A 153 18.88 -7.51 18.87
C ASP A 153 18.47 -6.37 17.95
N ILE A 154 18.17 -5.18 18.49
CA ILE A 154 18.05 -3.95 17.69
C ILE A 154 19.31 -3.75 16.83
N LYS A 155 20.51 -3.87 17.41
CA LYS A 155 21.76 -3.72 16.64
C LYS A 155 21.91 -4.79 15.56
N LYS A 156 21.60 -6.06 15.87
CA LYS A 156 21.64 -7.15 14.88
C LYS A 156 20.66 -6.91 13.73
N ILE A 157 19.42 -6.53 14.04
CA ILE A 157 18.38 -6.21 13.07
C ILE A 157 18.83 -5.05 12.20
N THR A 158 19.23 -3.92 12.79
CA THR A 158 19.71 -2.75 12.03
C THR A 158 20.84 -3.13 11.08
N ASN A 159 21.86 -3.85 11.55
CA ASN A 159 22.99 -4.24 10.70
C ASN A 159 22.54 -5.10 9.50
N ILE A 160 21.67 -6.08 9.73
CA ILE A 160 21.20 -6.96 8.66
C ILE A 160 20.26 -6.22 7.70
N LEU A 161 19.33 -5.41 8.20
CA LEU A 161 18.38 -4.66 7.37
C LEU A 161 19.05 -3.56 6.55
N THR A 162 20.16 -2.97 7.01
CA THR A 162 20.94 -2.01 6.19
C THR A 162 21.58 -2.64 4.95
N SER A 163 21.61 -3.97 4.84
CA SER A 163 22.04 -4.67 3.61
C SER A 163 21.00 -4.60 2.48
N ILE A 164 19.75 -4.20 2.78
CA ILE A 164 18.70 -4.01 1.78
C ILE A 164 19.06 -2.80 0.93
N LYS A 165 19.43 -3.04 -0.32
CA LYS A 165 19.82 -1.98 -1.27
C LYS A 165 18.65 -1.11 -1.70
N SER A 166 17.46 -1.68 -1.79
CA SER A 166 16.26 -0.95 -2.22
C SER A 166 15.01 -1.53 -1.59
N LEU A 167 14.11 -0.64 -1.19
CA LEU A 167 12.73 -0.92 -0.81
C LEU A 167 11.81 -0.40 -1.91
N TYR A 168 10.78 -1.17 -2.23
CA TYR A 168 9.81 -0.83 -3.27
C TYR A 168 8.47 -0.58 -2.61
N ILE A 169 7.89 0.58 -2.83
CA ILE A 169 6.55 0.89 -2.31
C ILE A 169 5.56 -0.02 -3.03
N ALA A 170 4.88 -0.89 -2.29
CA ALA A 170 3.80 -1.75 -2.79
C ALA A 170 2.44 -1.06 -2.62
N ASP A 171 2.23 -0.36 -1.50
CA ASP A 171 1.08 0.52 -1.29
C ASP A 171 1.46 1.69 -0.37
N GLY A 172 0.91 2.88 -0.68
CA GLY A 172 1.10 4.07 0.15
C GLY A 172 1.87 5.22 -0.50
N HIS A 173 1.90 5.34 -1.83
CA HIS A 173 2.59 6.44 -2.54
C HIS A 173 2.07 7.82 -2.10
N HIS A 174 0.76 7.97 -1.91
CA HIS A 174 0.20 9.22 -1.37
C HIS A 174 0.62 9.48 0.09
N ARG A 175 0.85 8.41 0.87
CA ARG A 175 1.30 8.52 2.27
C ARG A 175 2.76 8.95 2.34
N ILE A 176 3.64 8.44 1.49
CA ILE A 176 5.01 8.94 1.45
C ILE A 176 5.08 10.39 0.96
N GLY A 177 4.22 10.75 0.00
CA GLY A 177 4.04 12.13 -0.44
C GLY A 177 3.56 13.07 0.67
N ALA A 178 2.62 12.62 1.50
CA ALA A 178 2.20 13.34 2.70
C ALA A 178 3.34 13.51 3.71
N MET A 179 4.17 12.48 3.91
CA MET A 179 5.33 12.55 4.79
C MET A 179 6.39 13.55 4.30
N ASN A 180 6.55 13.72 2.99
CA ASN A 180 7.37 14.80 2.45
C ASN A 180 6.83 16.19 2.85
N ILE A 181 5.52 16.43 2.70
CA ILE A 181 4.89 17.70 3.11
C ILE A 181 5.12 17.96 4.61
N ILE A 182 4.89 16.94 5.44
CA ILE A 182 5.09 17.02 6.90
C ILE A 182 6.57 17.30 7.23
N SER A 183 7.50 16.60 6.58
CA SER A 183 8.93 16.83 6.77
C SER A 183 9.28 18.29 6.47
N GLN A 184 8.87 18.83 5.32
CA GLN A 184 9.16 20.21 4.94
C GLN A 184 8.61 21.23 5.94
N ASN A 185 7.39 21.00 6.45
CA ASN A 185 6.74 21.92 7.39
C ASN A 185 7.37 21.90 8.80
N PHE A 186 7.86 20.74 9.26
CA PHE A 186 8.23 20.53 10.66
C PHE A 186 9.71 20.21 10.92
N ARG A 187 10.55 20.01 9.90
CA ARG A 187 11.97 19.59 10.04
C ARG A 187 12.82 20.46 10.96
N LYS A 188 12.53 21.75 11.07
CA LYS A 188 13.26 22.66 11.98
C LYS A 188 12.82 22.54 13.45
N ASN A 189 11.59 22.08 13.69
CA ASN A 189 10.93 22.17 14.99
C ASN A 189 10.69 20.79 15.63
N THR A 190 10.75 19.70 14.85
CA THR A 190 10.41 18.36 15.30
C THR A 190 11.48 17.36 14.88
N LYS A 191 12.10 16.69 15.87
CA LYS A 191 13.26 15.79 15.67
C LYS A 191 12.98 14.60 14.73
N ASN A 192 11.73 14.12 14.67
CA ASN A 192 11.34 12.91 13.93
C ASN A 192 10.40 13.19 12.75
N SER A 193 10.30 14.45 12.27
CA SER A 193 9.40 14.78 11.14
C SER A 193 9.83 14.15 9.81
N ASN A 194 11.06 13.62 9.75
CA ASN A 194 11.61 12.95 8.58
C ASN A 194 11.41 11.43 8.62
N ASP A 195 11.03 10.87 9.76
CA ASP A 195 10.87 9.43 9.91
C ASP A 195 9.43 9.03 9.61
N PHE A 196 9.23 7.88 8.98
CA PHE A 196 7.90 7.36 8.71
C PHE A 196 7.84 5.84 8.87
N MET A 197 6.65 5.35 9.24
CA MET A 197 6.45 3.94 9.51
C MET A 197 6.30 3.12 8.22
N ILE A 198 7.08 2.04 8.11
CA ILE A 198 7.01 1.07 7.02
C ILE A 198 6.59 -0.30 7.54
N ALA A 199 5.91 -1.06 6.68
CA ALA A 199 5.73 -2.50 6.82
C ALA A 199 6.37 -3.17 5.62
N ALA A 200 7.51 -3.84 5.83
CA ALA A 200 8.34 -4.34 4.75
C ALA A 200 8.35 -5.87 4.73
N PHE A 201 8.09 -6.46 3.56
CA PHE A 201 8.02 -7.91 3.36
C PHE A 201 8.89 -8.37 2.17
N PRO A 202 9.38 -9.61 2.15
CA PRO A 202 10.22 -10.09 1.05
C PRO A 202 9.38 -10.38 -0.20
N THR A 203 9.93 -10.11 -1.38
CA THR A 203 9.23 -10.23 -2.67
C THR A 203 8.70 -11.63 -2.96
N ASN A 204 9.40 -12.68 -2.53
CA ASN A 204 8.98 -14.06 -2.72
C ASN A 204 7.75 -14.45 -1.88
N GLN A 205 7.34 -13.59 -0.94
CA GLN A 205 6.11 -13.73 -0.15
C GLN A 205 5.06 -12.71 -0.58
N SER A 206 5.28 -11.88 -1.61
CA SER A 206 4.27 -10.94 -2.08
C SER A 206 3.35 -11.60 -3.12
N GLN A 207 2.04 -11.37 -3.00
CA GLN A 207 1.06 -11.73 -4.02
C GLN A 207 0.54 -10.48 -4.72
N ILE A 208 0.57 -10.49 -6.06
CA ILE A 208 0.01 -9.43 -6.90
C ILE A 208 -1.30 -9.96 -7.48
N PHE A 209 -2.39 -9.27 -7.19
CA PHE A 209 -3.72 -9.61 -7.67
C PHE A 209 -4.10 -8.81 -8.92
N ASP A 210 -5.07 -9.33 -9.66
CA ASP A 210 -5.59 -8.68 -10.87
C ASP A 210 -6.28 -7.35 -10.52
N TYR A 211 -5.97 -6.29 -11.26
CA TYR A 211 -6.67 -5.00 -11.15
C TYR A 211 -7.74 -4.88 -12.25
N ASN A 212 -9.00 -5.14 -11.89
CA ASN A 212 -10.13 -5.10 -12.82
C ASN A 212 -10.79 -3.71 -12.82
N ARG A 213 -11.08 -3.16 -14.01
CA ARG A 213 -11.74 -1.87 -14.19
C ARG A 213 -13.18 -2.05 -14.65
N VAL A 214 -14.09 -1.27 -14.07
CA VAL A 214 -15.48 -1.18 -14.53
C VAL A 214 -15.65 0.13 -15.27
N VAL A 215 -15.98 0.06 -16.55
CA VAL A 215 -16.27 1.22 -17.40
C VAL A 215 -17.78 1.44 -17.41
N LYS A 216 -18.23 2.66 -17.12
CA LYS A 216 -19.64 2.98 -16.91
C LYS A 216 -20.47 2.92 -18.20
N ASP A 217 -19.93 3.44 -19.28
CA ASP A 217 -20.57 3.51 -20.60
C ASP A 217 -19.49 3.57 -21.70
N LEU A 218 -19.92 3.53 -22.95
CA LEU A 218 -19.04 3.58 -24.12
C LEU A 218 -18.82 5.02 -24.65
N ASN A 219 -19.10 6.04 -23.83
CA ASN A 219 -18.98 7.45 -24.18
C ASN A 219 -19.71 7.81 -25.50
N GLY A 220 -20.91 7.25 -25.69
CA GLY A 220 -21.75 7.47 -26.87
C GLY A 220 -21.48 6.56 -28.06
N LEU A 221 -20.49 5.66 -28.00
CA LEU A 221 -20.24 4.67 -29.05
C LEU A 221 -21.24 3.50 -28.99
N SER A 222 -21.54 2.91 -30.15
CA SER A 222 -22.21 1.61 -30.22
C SER A 222 -21.25 0.46 -29.86
N GLU A 223 -21.77 -0.72 -29.51
CA GLU A 223 -20.94 -1.93 -29.29
C GLU A 223 -20.01 -2.20 -30.48
N LYS A 224 -20.54 -2.07 -31.69
CA LYS A 224 -19.78 -2.28 -32.92
C LYS A 224 -18.66 -1.26 -33.07
N ASP A 225 -18.97 0.03 -32.92
CA ASP A 225 -17.97 1.10 -33.10
C ASP A 225 -16.88 1.03 -32.03
N PHE A 226 -17.25 0.67 -30.79
CA PHE A 226 -16.29 0.44 -29.72
C PHE A 226 -15.32 -0.70 -30.06
N LEU A 227 -15.83 -1.85 -30.52
CA LEU A 227 -14.98 -2.98 -30.90
C LEU A 227 -14.12 -2.68 -32.14
N GLU A 228 -14.63 -1.93 -33.12
CA GLU A 228 -13.84 -1.49 -34.27
C GLU A 228 -12.72 -0.52 -33.86
N ASN A 229 -13.00 0.42 -32.94
CA ASN A 229 -11.97 1.32 -32.41
C ASN A 229 -10.90 0.54 -31.63
N LEU A 230 -11.28 -0.42 -30.79
CA LEU A 230 -10.30 -1.26 -30.07
C LEU A 230 -9.41 -2.06 -31.03
N LYS A 231 -9.92 -2.48 -32.20
CA LYS A 231 -9.11 -3.22 -33.18
C LYS A 231 -7.94 -2.42 -33.76
N LEU A 232 -7.95 -1.09 -33.61
CA LEU A 232 -6.83 -0.24 -34.05
C LEU A 232 -5.55 -0.58 -33.29
N ASN A 233 -5.65 -0.91 -32.00
CA ASN A 233 -4.49 -1.15 -31.12
C ASN A 233 -4.45 -2.58 -30.56
N PHE A 234 -5.53 -3.35 -30.68
CA PHE A 234 -5.65 -4.70 -30.13
C PHE A 234 -6.13 -5.73 -31.14
N LYS A 235 -5.54 -6.93 -31.06
CA LYS A 235 -6.15 -8.13 -31.62
C LYS A 235 -7.21 -8.65 -30.66
N ILE A 236 -8.46 -8.70 -31.12
CA ILE A 236 -9.62 -9.11 -30.32
C ILE A 236 -10.06 -10.52 -30.71
N SER A 237 -10.25 -11.41 -29.73
CA SER A 237 -10.84 -12.74 -29.95
C SER A 237 -11.93 -13.04 -28.92
N ASN A 238 -13.02 -13.67 -29.36
CA ASN A 238 -14.08 -14.14 -28.46
C ASN A 238 -13.59 -15.30 -27.60
N CYS A 239 -14.00 -15.32 -26.34
CA CYS A 239 -13.74 -16.37 -25.37
C CYS A 239 -15.06 -16.95 -24.87
N SER A 240 -15.12 -18.27 -24.68
CA SER A 240 -16.29 -18.96 -24.12
C SER A 240 -16.42 -18.80 -22.59
N LYS A 241 -15.35 -18.34 -21.92
CA LYS A 241 -15.27 -18.16 -20.47
C LYS A 241 -14.42 -16.93 -20.14
N ALA A 242 -14.42 -16.53 -18.86
CA ALA A 242 -13.55 -15.49 -18.35
C ALA A 242 -12.10 -15.70 -18.80
N TYR A 243 -11.55 -14.68 -19.45
CA TYR A 243 -10.18 -14.72 -19.95
C TYR A 243 -9.24 -14.22 -18.85
N LYS A 244 -8.32 -15.08 -18.43
CA LYS A 244 -7.21 -14.72 -17.54
C LYS A 244 -5.93 -14.57 -18.37
N PRO A 245 -5.30 -13.38 -18.39
CA PRO A 245 -4.03 -13.18 -19.09
C PRO A 245 -2.96 -14.15 -18.62
N ASN A 246 -2.13 -14.60 -19.56
CA ASN A 246 -1.01 -15.52 -19.31
C ASN A 246 0.36 -14.95 -19.69
N ASN A 247 0.40 -13.75 -20.26
CA ASN A 247 1.60 -13.03 -20.66
C ASN A 247 1.30 -11.53 -20.56
N ASN A 248 2.34 -10.71 -20.51
CA ASN A 248 2.22 -9.26 -20.61
C ASN A 248 1.51 -8.87 -21.90
N LYS A 249 0.89 -7.68 -21.91
CA LYS A 249 0.20 -7.09 -23.06
C LYS A 249 -1.05 -7.87 -23.50
N LYS A 250 -1.59 -8.72 -22.62
CA LYS A 250 -2.84 -9.45 -22.82
C LYS A 250 -3.84 -9.11 -21.73
N PHE A 251 -5.10 -8.96 -22.13
CA PHE A 251 -6.15 -8.47 -21.25
C PHE A 251 -7.44 -9.27 -21.45
N GLY A 252 -8.21 -9.42 -20.37
CA GLY A 252 -9.58 -9.93 -20.44
C GLY A 252 -10.56 -8.76 -20.46
N MET A 253 -11.60 -8.85 -21.29
CA MET A 253 -12.69 -7.89 -21.32
C MET A 253 -14.03 -8.63 -21.28
N TYR A 254 -14.94 -8.17 -20.43
CA TYR A 254 -16.33 -8.61 -20.44
C TYR A 254 -17.21 -7.49 -20.98
N HIS A 255 -17.96 -7.76 -22.04
CA HIS A 255 -18.79 -6.76 -22.69
C HIS A 255 -20.04 -7.41 -23.32
N HIS A 256 -21.23 -6.86 -23.04
CA HIS A 256 -22.52 -7.35 -23.56
C HIS A 256 -22.71 -8.88 -23.47
N GLY A 257 -22.42 -9.46 -22.30
CA GLY A 257 -22.62 -10.90 -22.07
C GLY A 257 -21.53 -11.81 -22.65
N LYS A 258 -20.48 -11.24 -23.24
CA LYS A 258 -19.41 -11.98 -23.90
C LYS A 258 -18.06 -11.69 -23.28
N TRP A 259 -17.20 -12.70 -23.29
CA TRP A 259 -15.81 -12.57 -22.91
C TRP A 259 -14.94 -12.41 -24.14
N TYR A 260 -13.94 -11.55 -24.03
CA TYR A 260 -12.96 -11.27 -25.06
C TYR A 260 -11.55 -11.38 -24.48
N SER A 261 -10.61 -11.86 -25.29
CA SER A 261 -9.18 -11.65 -25.09
C SER A 261 -8.73 -10.50 -25.98
N LEU A 262 -7.98 -9.57 -25.40
CA LEU A 262 -7.33 -8.46 -26.10
C LEU A 262 -5.82 -8.69 -26.04
N GLU A 263 -5.14 -8.65 -27.18
CA GLU A 263 -3.68 -8.70 -27.29
C GLU A 263 -3.21 -7.40 -27.95
N PHE A 264 -2.42 -6.61 -27.24
CA PHE A 264 -1.94 -5.32 -27.74
C PHE A 264 -0.94 -5.55 -28.88
N ILE A 265 -1.17 -4.92 -30.03
CA ILE A 265 -0.42 -5.18 -31.27
C ILE A 265 0.57 -4.08 -31.65
N GLU A 266 0.51 -2.92 -30.99
CA GLU A 266 1.44 -1.85 -31.32
C GLU A 266 2.83 -2.09 -30.75
N LYS A 267 3.82 -1.54 -31.45
CA LYS A 267 5.18 -1.41 -30.95
C LYS A 267 5.32 -0.05 -30.28
N ILE A 268 5.36 -0.04 -28.95
CA ILE A 268 5.79 1.13 -28.19
C ILE A 268 7.27 1.34 -28.53
N GLN A 269 7.63 2.48 -29.11
CA GLN A 269 9.02 2.82 -29.40
C GLN A 269 9.76 3.01 -28.06
N GLU A 270 10.57 2.02 -27.69
CA GLU A 270 11.44 2.06 -26.50
C GLU A 270 12.68 2.89 -26.80
N GLU A 271 13.11 3.78 -25.90
CA GLU A 271 14.36 3.44 -25.19
C GLU A 271 14.40 3.85 -23.70
N ASN A 272 13.51 4.73 -23.20
CA ASN A 272 13.77 5.37 -21.88
C ASN A 272 12.64 5.33 -20.83
N ASP A 273 11.46 4.77 -21.11
CA ASP A 273 10.38 4.75 -20.10
C ASP A 273 9.76 3.35 -19.92
N ILE A 274 10.35 2.57 -19.02
CA ILE A 274 9.85 1.26 -18.58
C ILE A 274 8.39 1.35 -18.08
N LEU A 275 7.96 2.49 -17.53
CA LEU A 275 6.60 2.65 -17.02
C LEU A 275 5.58 2.63 -18.16
N SER A 276 5.87 3.27 -19.30
CA SER A 276 4.97 3.32 -20.45
C SER A 276 4.58 1.92 -20.98
N ASN A 277 5.47 0.94 -20.81
CA ASN A 277 5.29 -0.44 -21.24
C ASN A 277 4.49 -1.31 -20.25
N LEU A 278 4.18 -0.81 -19.06
CA LEU A 278 3.38 -1.56 -18.10
C LEU A 278 1.95 -1.75 -18.62
N ASP A 279 1.41 -2.95 -18.44
CA ASP A 279 0.06 -3.35 -18.84
C ASP A 279 -1.03 -2.35 -18.39
N ILE A 280 -0.87 -1.76 -17.20
CA ILE A 280 -1.78 -0.75 -16.65
C ILE A 280 -1.81 0.55 -17.47
N ASN A 281 -0.67 0.95 -18.03
CA ASN A 281 -0.52 2.16 -18.84
C ASN A 281 -0.98 1.92 -20.28
N ILE A 282 -0.79 0.71 -20.80
CA ILE A 282 -1.36 0.30 -22.07
C ILE A 282 -2.90 0.45 -22.03
N ILE A 283 -3.58 -0.11 -21.02
CA ILE A 283 -5.05 0.03 -20.87
C ILE A 283 -5.49 1.49 -20.62
N ASN A 284 -4.63 2.35 -20.07
CA ASN A 284 -4.97 3.76 -19.87
C ASN A 284 -4.97 4.57 -21.17
N ASN A 285 -4.04 4.26 -22.08
CA ASN A 285 -3.74 5.12 -23.21
C ASN A 285 -4.40 4.65 -24.51
N TYR A 286 -4.72 3.36 -24.61
CA TYR A 286 -5.25 2.69 -25.79
C TYR A 286 -6.54 1.95 -25.45
#